data_AF-A0A967CRS0-F1
#
_entry.id   AF-A0A967CRS0-F1
#
_cell.length_a   1.000
_cell.length_b   1.000
_cell.length_c   1.000
_cell.angle_alpha   90.00
_cell.angle_beta   90.00
_cell.angle_gamma   90.00
#
_symmetry.space_group_name_H-M   'P 1'
#
loop_
_entity.id
_entity.type
_entity.pdbx_description
1 polymer ?
#
loop_
_entity_poly.entity_id
_entity_poly.type
_entity_poly.pdbx_seq_one_letter_code
_entity_poly.pdbx_strand_id
1 'polypeptide(L)' 'KTARDCIAAAGLKPPAIDTIFLTGGSSRVPSVRAAIGQAAPSARLAGGSDLLSVALGLTQMAGNQ' A
#
# COMPACT_ATOMS: atom_id res chain seq x y z
N LYS A 1 -8.67 -10.89 4.34
CA LYS A 1 -9.39 -9.99 3.41
C LYS A 1 -8.44 -9.58 2.30
N THR A 2 -8.90 -9.48 1.06
CA THR A 2 -8.09 -9.06 -0.09
C THR A 2 -8.09 -7.54 -0.25
N ALA A 3 -7.22 -7.00 -1.11
CA ALA A 3 -7.19 -5.57 -1.41
C ALA A 3 -8.51 -5.06 -2.00
N ARG A 4 -9.18 -5.86 -2.85
CA ARG A 4 -10.49 -5.51 -3.43
C ARG A 4 -11.58 -5.43 -2.37
N ASP A 5 -11.60 -6.39 -1.44
CA ASP A 5 -12.56 -6.38 -0.32
C ASP A 5 -12.37 -5.15 0.56
N CYS A 6 -11.13 -4.71 0.74
CA CYS A 6 -10.80 -3.52 1.53
C CYS A 6 -11.31 -2.24 0.88
N ILE A 7 -11.08 -2.09 -0.44
CA ILE A 7 -11.58 -0.95 -1.22
C ILE A 7 -13.11 -0.89 -1.16
N ALA A 8 -13.78 -2.03 -1.37
CA ALA A 8 -15.24 -2.11 -1.31
C ALA A 8 -15.79 -1.81 0.09
N ALA A 9 -15.14 -2.31 1.15
CA ALA A 9 -15.54 -2.03 2.54
C ALA A 9 -15.41 -0.54 2.90
N ALA A 10 -14.51 0.19 2.25
CA ALA A 10 -14.37 1.64 2.39
C ALA A 10 -15.42 2.44 1.59
N GLY A 11 -16.29 1.79 0.82
CA GLY A 11 -17.26 2.45 -0.07
C GLY A 11 -16.61 3.11 -1.29
N LEU A 12 -15.36 2.75 -1.60
CA LEU A 12 -14.59 3.33 -2.70
C LEU A 12 -14.67 2.45 -3.95
N LYS A 13 -14.45 3.06 -5.10
CA LYS A 13 -14.23 2.36 -6.37
C LYS A 13 -12.73 2.29 -6.66
N PRO A 14 -12.23 1.24 -7.35
CA PRO A 14 -10.81 1.14 -7.70
C PRO A 14 -10.18 2.40 -8.33
N PRO A 15 -10.88 3.17 -9.20
CA PRO A 15 -10.32 4.41 -9.76
C PRO A 15 -10.13 5.56 -8.76
N ALA A 16 -10.76 5.49 -7.58
CA ALA A 16 -10.60 6.49 -6.52
C ALA A 16 -9.31 6.29 -5.70
N ILE A 17 -8.50 5.29 -6.04
CA ILE A 17 -7.22 5.02 -5.37
C ILE A 17 -6.10 5.60 -6.23
N ASP A 18 -5.45 6.64 -5.71
CA ASP A 18 -4.35 7.31 -6.44
C ASP A 18 -3.01 6.62 -6.24
N THR A 19 -2.74 6.11 -5.03
CA THR A 19 -1.44 5.56 -4.66
C THR A 19 -1.58 4.36 -3.73
N ILE A 20 -0.76 3.34 -3.97
CA ILE A 20 -0.60 2.17 -3.11
C ILE A 20 0.84 2.16 -2.59
N PHE A 21 0.98 2.19 -1.26
CA PHE A 21 2.25 1.97 -0.57
C PHE A 21 2.34 0.51 -0.13
N LEU A 22 3.40 -0.16 -0.54
CA LEU A 22 3.67 -1.54 -0.16
C LEU A 22 4.63 -1.58 1.02
N THR A 23 4.34 -2.42 2.01
CA THR A 23 5.18 -2.60 3.19
C THR A 23 5.37 -4.07 3.54
N GLY A 24 6.54 -4.41 4.08
CA GLY A 24 6.94 -5.77 4.42
C GLY A 24 7.63 -6.52 3.27
N GLY A 25 8.42 -7.54 3.62
CA GLY A 25 9.27 -8.26 2.66
C GLY A 25 8.49 -8.98 1.56
N SER A 26 7.32 -9.55 1.88
CA SER A 26 6.48 -10.29 0.92
C SER A 26 5.94 -9.41 -0.20
N SER A 27 5.83 -8.10 -0.01
CA SER A 27 5.37 -7.17 -1.04
C SER A 27 6.42 -6.89 -2.14
N ARG A 28 7.63 -7.44 -2.02
CA ARG A 28 8.63 -7.45 -3.09
C ARG A 28 8.40 -8.58 -4.10
N VAL A 29 7.57 -9.57 -3.78
CA VAL A 29 7.25 -10.68 -4.67
C VAL A 29 6.49 -10.13 -5.89
N PRO A 30 6.98 -10.32 -7.14
CA PRO A 30 6.36 -9.74 -8.33
C PRO A 30 4.88 -10.11 -8.51
N SER A 31 4.50 -11.35 -8.22
CA SER A 31 3.12 -11.82 -8.33
C SER A 31 2.19 -11.13 -7.32
N VAL A 32 2.66 -10.85 -6.11
CA VAL A 32 1.91 -10.10 -5.10
C VAL A 32 1.68 -8.66 -5.56
N ARG A 33 2.72 -8.01 -6.10
CA ARG A 33 2.62 -6.64 -6.63
C ARG A 33 1.62 -6.55 -7.78
N ALA A 34 1.67 -7.51 -8.71
CA ALA A 34 0.73 -7.59 -9.81
C ALA A 34 -0.71 -7.80 -9.33
N ALA A 35 -0.93 -8.73 -8.39
CA ALA A 35 -2.26 -9.01 -7.84
C ALA A 35 -2.86 -7.79 -7.11
N ILE A 36 -2.04 -7.03 -6.36
CA ILE A 36 -2.47 -5.79 -5.72
C ILE A 36 -2.74 -4.69 -6.75
N GLY A 37 -1.89 -4.54 -7.78
CA GLY A 37 -2.14 -3.60 -8.88
C GLY A 37 -3.46 -3.86 -9.60
N GLN A 38 -3.85 -5.13 -9.75
CA GLN A 38 -5.16 -5.50 -10.31
C GLN A 38 -6.36 -5.16 -9.42
N ALA A 39 -6.16 -4.78 -8.16
CA ALA A 39 -7.22 -4.30 -7.28
C ALA A 39 -7.52 -2.80 -7.50
N ALA A 40 -6.53 -2.01 -7.93
CA ALA A 40 -6.68 -0.62 -8.32
C ALA A 40 -5.72 -0.26 -9.47
N PRO A 41 -6.12 -0.52 -10.73
CA PRO A 41 -5.23 -0.43 -11.89
C PRO A 41 -4.69 0.98 -12.21
N SER A 42 -5.39 2.03 -11.78
CA SER A 42 -4.98 3.42 -11.95
C SER A 42 -4.00 3.90 -10.87
N ALA A 43 -3.85 3.15 -9.78
CA ALA A 43 -3.06 3.58 -8.64
C ALA A 43 -1.57 3.47 -8.95
N ARG A 44 -0.81 4.49 -8.54
CA ARG A 44 0.65 4.45 -8.53
C ARG A 44 1.13 3.47 -7.45
N LEU A 45 1.87 2.44 -7.83
CA LEU A 45 2.59 1.59 -6.88
C LEU A 45 3.86 2.32 -6.40
N ALA A 46 3.79 2.91 -5.21
CA ALA A 46 4.93 3.54 -4.56
C ALA A 46 5.81 2.50 -3.84
N GLY A 47 7.12 2.72 -3.85
CA GLY A 47 8.09 1.87 -3.15
C GLY A 47 9.39 2.61 -2.85
N GLY A 48 10.35 1.89 -2.26
CA GLY A 48 11.70 2.40 -1.96
C GLY A 48 12.05 2.38 -0.47
N SER A 49 11.05 2.30 0.41
CA SER A 49 11.21 2.17 1.85
C SER A 49 10.38 1.05 2.44
N ASP A 50 10.02 0.03 1.64
CA ASP A 50 9.03 -1.00 1.98
C ASP A 50 9.25 -1.69 3.35
N LEU A 51 10.51 -1.84 3.79
CA LEU A 51 10.88 -2.42 5.09
C LEU A 51 10.99 -1.41 6.24
N LEU A 52 11.25 -0.14 5.93
CA LEU A 52 11.49 0.91 6.91
C LEU A 52 10.34 1.91 7.00
N SER A 53 9.36 1.88 6.09
CA SER A 53 8.29 2.86 5.97
C SER A 53 7.51 3.02 7.28
N VAL A 54 7.21 1.90 7.94
CA VAL A 54 6.57 1.88 9.26
C VAL A 54 7.48 2.46 10.33
N ALA A 55 8.73 1.99 10.41
CA ALA A 55 9.70 2.45 11.41
C ALA A 55 9.98 3.96 11.29
N LEU A 56 10.13 4.47 10.07
CA LEU A 56 10.33 5.89 9.79
C LEU A 56 9.14 6.72 10.27
N GLY A 57 7.91 6.29 9.99
CA GLY A 57 6.71 6.97 10.48
C GLY A 57 6.63 7.03 12.01
N LEU A 58 6.94 5.91 12.68
CA LEU A 58 6.98 5.85 14.14
C LEU A 58 8.03 6.79 14.75
N THR A 59 9.25 6.81 14.19
CA THR A 59 10.32 7.72 14.65
C THR A 59 9.94 9.19 14.43
N GLN A 60 9.32 9.53 13.30
CA GLN A 60 8.83 10.89 13.04
C GLN A 60 7.76 11.31 14.05
N MET A 61 6.81 10.42 14.38
CA MET A 61 5.79 10.69 15.39
C MET A 61 6.41 10.89 16.78
N ALA A 62 7.44 10.13 17.13
CA ALA A 62 8.14 10.27 18.42
C ALA A 62 8.96 11.57 18.52
N GLY A 63 9.54 12.04 17.41
CA GLY A 63 10.33 13.28 17.37
C GLY A 63 9.50 14.56 17.26
N ASN A 64 8.22 14.47 16.89
CA ASN A 64 7.29 15.61 16.79
C ASN A 64 6.48 15.85 18.09
N GLN A 65 6.83 15.15 19.17
CA GLN A 65 6.26 15.31 20.52
C GLN A 65 7.13 16.24 21.36
#